data_AF-Q95LE1-F1
#
_entry.id   AF-Q95LE1-F1
#
_cell.length_a   1.000
_cell.length_b   1.000
_cell.length_c   1.000
_cell.angle_alpha   90.00
_cell.angle_beta   90.00
_cell.angle_gamma   90.00
#
_symmetry.space_group_name_H-M   'P 1'
#
loop_
_entity.id
_entity.type
_entity.pdbx_description
1 polymer ?
#
loop_
_entity_poly.entity_id
_entity_poly.type
_entity_poly.pdbx_seq_one_letter_code
_entity_poly.pdbx_strand_id
1 'polypeptide(L)' 'MLTFKFYTPKKATEFTHLQCLAEELKNLEEVLGLPQSKNVHLTDTKELISNMNVTLLKLKGSETSYNCEYDDET' A
#
# COMPACT_ATOMS: atom_id res chain seq x y z
N MET A 1 -14.74 -3.67 4.19
CA MET A 1 -13.94 -4.56 3.33
C MET A 1 -14.60 -4.83 1.99
N LEU A 2 -15.82 -5.36 1.91
CA LEU A 2 -16.47 -5.73 0.63
C LEU A 2 -16.64 -4.58 -0.39
N THR A 3 -16.60 -3.32 0.07
CA THR A 3 -16.73 -2.13 -0.76
C THR A 3 -15.41 -1.40 -0.99
N PHE A 4 -14.31 -1.87 -0.39
CA PHE A 4 -13.01 -1.25 -0.60
C PHE A 4 -12.45 -1.71 -1.94
N LYS A 5 -12.03 -0.75 -2.75
CA LYS A 5 -11.46 -0.96 -4.07
C LYS A 5 -9.99 -0.59 -4.02
N PHE A 6 -9.15 -1.54 -4.41
CA PHE A 6 -7.76 -1.26 -4.69
C PHE A 6 -7.64 -0.74 -6.12
N TYR A 7 -6.95 0.37 -6.32
CA TYR A 7 -6.60 0.79 -7.66
C TYR A 7 -5.36 0.03 -8.12
N THR A 8 -5.50 -0.71 -9.23
CA THR A 8 -4.39 -1.48 -9.79
C THR A 8 -3.64 -0.60 -10.80
N PRO A 9 -2.30 -0.47 -10.73
CA PRO A 9 -1.56 0.31 -11.71
C PRO A 9 -1.65 -0.34 -13.10
N LYS A 10 -1.82 0.47 -14.16
CA LYS A 10 -1.86 -0.03 -15.55
C LYS A 10 -0.59 -0.79 -15.93
N LYS A 11 0.54 -0.44 -15.32
CA LYS A 11 1.85 -1.07 -15.55
C LYS A 11 2.66 -1.08 -14.26
N ALA A 12 3.28 -2.22 -13.95
CA ALA A 12 4.11 -2.42 -12.75
C ALA A 12 5.39 -3.20 -13.07
N THR A 13 6.24 -2.69 -13.96
CA THR A 13 7.48 -3.35 -14.39
C THR A 13 8.78 -2.77 -13.83
N GLU A 14 8.74 -1.60 -13.20
CA GLU A 14 9.91 -0.88 -12.69
C GLU A 14 9.79 -0.69 -11.17
N PHE A 15 10.92 -0.57 -10.48
CA PHE A 15 10.93 -0.38 -9.01
C PHE A 15 10.22 0.90 -8.57
N THR A 16 10.21 1.92 -9.42
CA THR A 16 9.53 3.20 -9.22
C THR A 16 8.01 3.02 -9.08
N HIS A 17 7.43 2.03 -9.77
CA HIS A 17 6.00 1.69 -9.70
C HIS A 17 5.57 1.11 -8.35
N LEU A 18 6.51 0.67 -7.50
CA LEU A 18 6.20 0.22 -6.14
C LEU A 18 5.65 1.34 -5.27
N GLN A 19 5.81 2.60 -5.68
CA GLN A 19 5.13 3.74 -5.06
C GLN A 19 3.60 3.54 -5.03
N CYS A 20 3.02 2.94 -6.07
CA CYS A 20 1.57 2.72 -6.16
C CYS A 20 1.08 1.71 -5.13
N LEU A 21 1.87 0.67 -4.86
CA LEU A 21 1.59 -0.28 -3.79
C LEU A 21 1.68 0.39 -2.41
N ALA A 22 2.65 1.28 -2.19
CA ALA A 22 2.77 2.00 -0.92
C ALA A 22 1.55 2.90 -0.64
N GLU A 23 1.01 3.56 -1.67
CA GLU A 23 -0.20 4.37 -1.57
C GLU A 23 -1.45 3.52 -1.26
N GLU A 24 -1.59 2.37 -1.91
CA GLU A 24 -2.70 1.44 -1.66
C GLU A 24 -2.63 0.77 -0.28
N LEU A 25 -1.42 0.44 0.21
CA LEU A 25 -1.24 -0.09 1.56
C LEU A 25 -1.70 0.91 2.62
N LYS A 26 -1.47 2.21 2.43
CA LYS A 26 -1.97 3.25 3.34
C LYS A 26 -3.50 3.27 3.39
N ASN A 27 -4.15 3.23 2.22
CA ASN A 27 -5.62 3.16 2.14
C ASN A 27 -6.16 1.90 2.86
N LEU A 28 -5.46 0.77 2.69
CA LEU A 28 -5.81 -0.48 3.35
C LEU A 28 -5.67 -0.37 4.89
N GLU A 29 -4.61 0.24 5.41
CA GLU A 29 -4.45 0.47 6.87
C GLU A 29 -5.63 1.25 7.46
N GLU A 30 -6.08 2.30 6.75
CA GLU A 30 -7.21 3.14 7.17
C GLU A 30 -8.53 2.37 7.16
N VAL A 31 -8.79 1.60 6.11
CA VAL A 31 -10.02 0.79 5.96
C VAL A 31 -10.10 -0.34 6.98
N LEU A 32 -8.95 -0.91 7.32
CA LEU A 32 -8.81 -1.88 8.39
C LEU A 32 -8.93 -1.26 9.79
N GLY A 33 -8.91 0.08 9.89
CA GLY A 33 -8.92 0.81 11.15
C GLY A 33 -7.69 0.51 12.02
N LEU A 34 -6.57 0.07 11.42
CA LEU A 34 -5.37 -0.34 12.16
C LEU A 34 -4.80 0.76 13.08
N PRO A 35 -4.84 2.05 12.74
CA PRO A 35 -4.33 3.10 13.63
C PRO A 35 -5.07 3.17 14.98
N GLN A 36 -6.35 2.77 15.02
CA GLN A 36 -7.22 2.88 16.20
C GLN A 36 -7.62 1.52 16.79
N SER A 37 -7.31 0.43 16.09
CA SER A 37 -7.70 -0.91 16.50
C SER A 37 -6.93 -1.37 17.74
N LYS A 38 -7.67 -1.89 18.73
CA LYS A 38 -7.14 -2.60 19.90
C LYS A 38 -7.22 -4.11 19.74
N ASN A 39 -7.66 -4.60 18.57
CA ASN A 39 -7.80 -6.02 18.32
C ASN A 39 -6.41 -6.64 18.14
N VAL A 40 -6.07 -7.59 19.02
CA VAL A 40 -4.77 -8.27 19.02
C VAL A 40 -4.48 -8.94 17.67
N HIS A 41 -5.50 -9.46 16.98
CA HIS A 41 -5.34 -10.07 15.66
C HIS A 41 -4.98 -9.06 14.55
N LEU A 42 -5.24 -7.78 14.76
CA LEU A 42 -4.88 -6.71 13.83
C LEU A 42 -3.50 -6.12 14.12
N THR A 43 -2.87 -6.48 15.25
CA THR A 43 -1.48 -6.11 15.57
C THR A 43 -0.51 -6.72 14.56
N ASP A 44 -0.64 -8.02 14.28
CA ASP A 44 0.20 -8.72 13.30
C ASP A 44 0.02 -8.12 11.90
N THR A 45 -1.20 -7.69 11.57
CA THR A 45 -1.50 -7.03 10.29
C THR A 45 -0.82 -5.65 10.20
N LYS A 46 -0.83 -4.88 11.29
CA LYS A 46 -0.14 -3.59 11.37
C LYS A 46 1.38 -3.75 11.22
N GLU A 47 1.95 -4.74 11.90
CA GLU A 47 3.38 -5.05 11.77
C GLU A 47 3.73 -5.50 10.34
N LEU A 48 2.89 -6.33 9.74
CA LEU A 48 3.05 -6.79 8.37
C LEU A 48 3.06 -5.61 7.38
N ILE A 49 2.09 -4.69 7.45
CA ILE A 49 2.05 -3.54 6.55
C ILE A 49 3.22 -2.59 6.80
N SER A 50 3.62 -2.39 8.06
CA SER A 50 4.82 -1.61 8.39
C SER A 50 6.09 -2.21 7.75
N ASN A 51 6.25 -3.54 7.82
CA ASN A 51 7.38 -4.25 7.21
C ASN A 51 7.36 -4.16 5.68
N MET A 52 6.18 -4.24 5.07
CA MET A 52 6.02 -3.98 3.63
C MET A 52 6.45 -2.55 3.28
N ASN A 53 5.99 -1.52 3.99
CA ASN A 53 6.37 -0.13 3.75
C ASN A 53 7.89 0.08 3.83
N VAL A 54 8.57 -0.48 4.83
CA VAL A 54 10.05 -0.43 4.94
C VAL A 54 10.73 -1.12 3.75
N THR A 55 10.17 -2.23 3.28
CA THR A 55 10.73 -2.98 2.14
C THR A 55 10.55 -2.21 0.84
N LEU A 56 9.37 -1.61 0.61
CA LEU A 56 9.08 -0.80 -0.56
C LEU A 56 9.98 0.44 -0.63
N LEU A 57 10.24 1.10 0.51
CA LEU A 57 11.18 2.22 0.58
C LEU A 57 12.61 1.84 0.17
N LYS A 58 13.06 0.62 0.53
CA LYS A 58 14.38 0.12 0.12
C LYS A 58 14.43 -0.22 -1.37
N LEU A 59 13.32 -0.70 -1.94
CA LEU A 59 13.24 -1.12 -3.34
C LEU A 59 13.04 0.04 -4.31
N LYS A 60 12.22 1.05 -3.96
CA LYS A 60 11.87 2.19 -4.84
C LYS A 60 13.10 3.03 -5.25
N GLY A 61 14.18 3.00 -4.46
CA GLY A 61 15.39 3.78 -4.73
C GLY A 61 15.26 5.25 -4.32
N SER A 62 16.06 6.13 -4.94
CA SER A 62 16.18 7.55 -4.55
C SER A 62 15.09 8.47 -5.10
N GLU A 63 14.17 7.94 -5.92
CA GLU A 63 13.14 8.76 -6.55
C GLU A 63 12.10 9.21 -5.52
N THR A 64 11.93 10.53 -5.42
CA THR A 64 11.17 11.17 -4.34
C THR A 64 9.67 11.10 -4.56
N SER A 65 9.21 11.08 -5.82
CA SER A 65 7.79 11.01 -6.18
C SER A 65 7.61 10.33 -7.53
N TYR A 66 6.63 9.44 -7.61
CA TYR A 66 6.16 8.82 -8.84
C TYR A 66 4.63 8.93 -8.85
N ASN A 67 4.05 9.41 -9.96
CA ASN A 67 2.60 9.48 -10.09
C ASN A 67 2.08 8.17 -10.67
N CYS A 68 1.19 7.51 -9.94
CA CYS A 68 0.63 6.24 -10.32
C CYS A 68 -0.46 6.40 -11.37
N GLU A 69 -0.28 5.73 -12.52
CA GLU A 69 -1.34 5.59 -13.50
C GLU A 69 -2.11 4.30 -13.23
N TYR A 70 -3.36 4.45 -12.82
CA TYR A 70 -4.24 3.35 -12.44
C TYR A 70 -5.15 2.94 -13.59
N ASP A 71 -5.50 1.66 -13.62
CA ASP A 71 -6.52 1.15 -14.52
C ASP A 71 -7.91 1.70 -14.12
N ASP A 72 -8.77 1.90 -15.11
CA ASP A 72 -10.13 2.41 -14.91
C ASP A 72 -11.05 1.31 -14.33
N GLU A 73 -10.67 0.03 -14.46
CA GLU A 73 -11.37 -1.10 -13.84
C GLU A 73 -10.99 -1.27 -12.35
N THR A 74 -12.00 -1.22 -11.49
CA THR A 74 -11.93 -1.56 -10.04
C THR A 74 -13.12 -2.38 -9.59
#